data_AF-A0A941D928-F1
#
_entry.id   AF-A0A941D928-F1
#
_cell.length_a   1.000
_cell.length_b   1.000
_cell.length_c   1.000
_cell.angle_alpha   90.00
_cell.angle_beta   90.00
_cell.angle_gamma   90.00
#
_symmetry.space_group_name_H-M   'P 1'
#
loop_
_entity.id
_entity.type
_entity.pdbx_description
1 polymer ?
#
loop_
_entity_poly.entity_id
_entity_poly.type
_entity_poly.pdbx_seq_one_letter_code
_entity_poly.pdbx_strand_id
1 'polypeptide(L)'
;MTSDDVDPSVRRRVLEESLGALRRAGFPAAALRDVDRLLRPHAEPGTVPAAAGTGPVDVVAPVLGVDGCKAGWVGALLEPGAPRPSVVVAATIVELVEAVRERTGVRVVGIDIPIGLPDGSTRAADALARRALPGKASSVFSTLTRAAYEQPDRAAADRVNRERCGQGVGAQAFALRAKILEVDAWVRARPTVEVVEVHPEVSFAAMAGGPLVAGKKTDAGRQARVEALAAVGLARPSVLEGRGYAADDVLDACAVAWTAARRASGLSHSLPEVPEVHSDGIPAAIHV
;
A
#
# COMPACT_ATOMS: atom_id res chain seq x y z
N MET A 1 -26.15 31.52 -13.57
CA MET A 1 -24.99 30.80 -14.16
C MET A 1 -24.01 30.54 -13.04
N THR A 2 -24.06 29.34 -12.47
CA THR A 2 -23.09 28.86 -11.48
C THR A 2 -21.75 28.62 -12.16
N SER A 3 -20.66 28.74 -11.40
CA SER A 3 -19.25 28.77 -11.85
C SER A 3 -18.73 27.50 -12.55
N ASP A 4 -19.60 26.52 -12.81
CA ASP A 4 -19.21 25.15 -13.18
C ASP A 4 -19.29 24.80 -14.66
N ASP A 5 -19.73 25.74 -15.51
CA ASP A 5 -19.81 25.55 -16.97
C ASP A 5 -18.60 26.14 -17.74
N VAL A 6 -17.45 26.32 -17.08
CA VAL A 6 -16.24 26.76 -17.78
C VAL A 6 -15.55 25.56 -18.40
N ASP A 7 -15.46 25.56 -19.73
CA ASP A 7 -14.76 24.57 -20.54
C ASP A 7 -13.42 24.15 -19.89
N PRO A 8 -13.19 22.84 -19.65
CA PRO A 8 -11.96 22.31 -19.06
C PRO A 8 -10.69 22.77 -19.77
N SER A 9 -10.74 23.01 -21.08
CA SER A 9 -9.62 23.50 -21.87
C SER A 9 -9.26 24.96 -21.53
N VAL A 10 -10.25 25.78 -21.19
CA VAL A 10 -10.08 27.18 -20.76
C VAL A 10 -9.50 27.23 -19.35
N ARG A 11 -10.02 26.40 -18.43
CA ARG A 11 -9.48 26.26 -17.06
C ARG A 11 -8.01 25.83 -17.07
N ARG A 12 -7.66 24.87 -17.92
CA ARG A 12 -6.27 24.38 -18.08
C ARG A 12 -5.33 25.48 -18.55
N ARG A 13 -5.74 26.28 -19.54
CA ARG A 13 -4.93 27.39 -20.05
C ARG A 13 -4.65 28.44 -18.96
N VAL A 14 -5.67 28.81 -18.18
CA VAL A 14 -5.52 29.77 -17.08
C VAL A 14 -4.58 29.25 -15.98
N LEU A 15 -4.65 27.95 -15.67
CA LEU A 15 -3.72 27.31 -14.72
C LEU A 15 -2.27 27.33 -15.23
N GLU A 16 -2.05 26.97 -16.49
CA GLU A 16 -0.72 26.98 -17.12
C GLU A 16 -0.12 28.39 -17.17
N GLU A 17 -0.92 29.41 -17.48
CA GLU A 17 -0.51 30.82 -17.46
C GLU A 17 -0.15 31.29 -16.04
N SER A 18 -0.93 30.89 -15.03
CA SER A 18 -0.72 31.26 -13.62
C SER A 18 0.54 30.60 -13.05
N LEU A 19 0.76 29.32 -13.30
CA LEU A 19 1.98 28.60 -12.91
C LEU A 19 3.22 29.16 -13.65
N GLY A 20 3.05 29.56 -14.92
CA GLY A 20 4.09 30.24 -15.69
C GLY A 20 4.48 31.60 -15.10
N ALA A 21 3.51 32.38 -14.63
CA ALA A 21 3.77 33.65 -13.95
C ALA A 21 4.52 33.46 -12.61
N LEU A 22 4.11 32.48 -11.81
CA LEU A 22 4.77 32.17 -10.54
C LEU A 22 6.20 31.65 -10.73
N ARG A 23 6.46 30.87 -11.79
CA ARG A 23 7.83 30.48 -12.17
C ARG A 23 8.71 31.69 -12.49
N ARG A 24 8.20 32.65 -13.28
CA ARG A 24 8.93 33.88 -13.60
C ARG A 24 9.18 34.76 -12.38
N ALA A 25 8.32 34.66 -11.37
CA ALA A 25 8.48 35.35 -10.09
C ALA A 25 9.45 34.64 -9.11
N GLY A 26 10.08 33.53 -9.51
CA GLY A 26 11.13 32.87 -8.72
C GLY A 26 10.62 31.93 -7.61
N PHE A 27 9.36 31.51 -7.65
CA PHE A 27 8.84 30.55 -6.67
C PHE A 27 9.53 29.18 -6.81
N PRO A 28 9.87 28.52 -5.68
CA PRO A 28 10.53 27.21 -5.72
C PRO A 28 9.61 26.14 -6.31
N ALA A 29 10.22 25.18 -7.02
CA ALA A 29 9.49 24.12 -7.72
C ALA A 29 8.53 23.32 -6.81
N ALA A 30 8.84 23.19 -5.52
CA ALA A 30 7.96 22.57 -4.54
C ALA A 30 6.65 23.33 -4.34
N ALA A 31 6.71 24.65 -4.12
CA ALA A 31 5.51 25.48 -3.94
C ALA A 31 4.63 25.52 -5.19
N LEU A 32 5.24 25.48 -6.37
CA LEU A 32 4.51 25.42 -7.64
C LEU A 32 3.76 24.09 -7.82
N ARG A 33 4.29 22.98 -7.29
CA ARG A 33 3.59 21.68 -7.27
C ARG A 33 2.40 21.69 -6.33
N ASP A 34 2.52 22.36 -5.18
CA ASP A 34 1.42 22.48 -4.23
C ASP A 34 0.28 23.36 -4.77
N VAL A 35 0.61 24.46 -5.45
CA VAL A 35 -0.38 25.30 -6.14
C VAL A 35 -1.05 24.54 -7.30
N ASP A 36 -0.29 23.81 -8.11
CA ASP A 36 -0.85 22.95 -9.17
C ASP A 36 -1.80 21.90 -8.58
N ARG A 37 -1.46 21.30 -7.42
CA ARG A 37 -2.30 20.33 -6.74
C ARG A 37 -3.60 20.94 -6.20
N LEU A 38 -3.53 22.13 -5.60
CA LEU A 38 -4.69 22.84 -5.03
C LEU A 38 -5.69 23.33 -6.09
N LEU A 39 -5.21 23.64 -7.30
CA LEU A 39 -6.02 24.20 -8.37
C LEU A 39 -6.53 23.15 -9.37
N ARG A 40 -6.11 21.88 -9.23
CA ARG A 40 -6.71 20.78 -10.00
C ARG A 40 -8.14 20.55 -9.50
N PRO A 41 -9.12 20.38 -10.40
CA PRO A 41 -10.48 20.08 -10.00
C PRO A 41 -10.53 18.77 -9.21
N HIS A 42 -11.28 18.76 -8.12
CA HIS A 42 -11.61 17.53 -7.39
C HIS A 42 -12.33 16.56 -8.33
N ALA A 43 -11.89 15.30 -8.33
CA ALA A 43 -12.56 14.25 -9.07
C ALA A 43 -13.96 14.01 -8.46
N GLU A 44 -14.98 13.93 -9.33
CA GLU A 44 -16.32 13.48 -8.95
C GLU A 44 -16.25 12.16 -8.17
N PRO A 45 -16.93 12.04 -7.01
CA PRO A 45 -16.91 10.82 -6.20
C PRO A 45 -17.59 9.68 -6.97
N GLY A 46 -16.79 8.77 -7.52
CA GLY A 46 -17.28 7.62 -8.28
C GLY A 46 -16.41 7.19 -9.46
N THR A 47 -15.43 8.01 -9.86
CA THR A 47 -14.50 7.64 -10.93
C THR A 47 -13.15 7.29 -10.32
N VAL A 48 -12.78 6.00 -10.36
CA VAL A 48 -11.39 5.59 -10.12
C VAL A 48 -10.53 6.35 -11.15
N PRO A 49 -9.53 7.14 -10.76
CA PRO A 49 -8.71 7.83 -11.74
C PRO A 49 -8.09 6.78 -12.67
N ALA A 50 -8.23 6.98 -13.98
CA ALA A 50 -7.46 6.22 -14.95
C ALA A 50 -5.97 6.29 -14.57
N ALA A 51 -5.31 5.12 -14.58
CA ALA A 51 -3.96 4.89 -14.08
C ALA A 51 -2.99 6.05 -14.34
N ALA A 52 -2.71 6.84 -13.30
CA ALA A 52 -1.64 7.82 -13.34
C ALA A 52 -0.29 7.07 -13.27
N GLY A 53 0.29 6.86 -14.45
CA GLY A 53 1.69 6.46 -14.66
C GLY A 53 1.89 4.97 -14.92
N THR A 54 1.65 4.52 -16.16
CA THR A 54 2.05 3.20 -16.69
C THR A 54 3.51 3.17 -17.16
N GLY A 55 4.32 4.14 -16.75
CA GLY A 55 5.75 4.15 -16.99
C GLY A 55 6.50 3.27 -15.97
N PRO A 56 7.76 2.93 -16.26
CA PRO A 56 8.63 2.29 -15.27
C PRO A 56 8.62 3.06 -13.95
N VAL A 57 8.54 2.33 -12.83
CA VAL A 57 8.64 2.92 -11.50
C VAL A 57 10.02 3.54 -11.32
N ASP A 58 10.06 4.81 -10.93
CA ASP A 58 11.30 5.50 -10.61
C ASP A 58 11.63 5.33 -9.12
N VAL A 59 12.69 4.56 -8.83
CA VAL A 59 13.16 4.29 -7.48
C VAL A 59 14.16 5.38 -7.09
N VAL A 60 13.66 6.42 -6.43
CA VAL A 60 14.45 7.61 -6.04
C VAL A 60 15.25 7.42 -4.74
N ALA A 61 14.89 6.42 -3.94
CA ALA A 61 15.57 6.05 -2.71
C ALA A 61 15.32 4.55 -2.42
N PRO A 62 16.16 3.89 -1.60
CA PRO A 62 15.91 2.52 -1.20
C PRO A 62 14.58 2.37 -0.45
N VAL A 63 13.77 1.40 -0.89
CA VAL A 63 12.48 1.05 -0.28
C VAL A 63 12.35 -0.45 -0.12
N LEU A 64 11.54 -0.88 0.83
CA LEU A 64 11.32 -2.29 1.13
C LEU A 64 9.82 -2.60 1.08
N GLY A 65 9.42 -3.57 0.28
CA GLY A 65 8.08 -4.17 0.41
C GLY A 65 8.15 -5.48 1.17
N VAL A 66 7.22 -5.69 2.10
CA VAL A 66 7.26 -6.83 3.02
C VAL A 66 5.94 -7.60 3.02
N ASP A 67 6.04 -8.93 3.00
CA ASP A 67 4.92 -9.85 3.18
C ASP A 67 5.27 -10.96 4.19
N GLY A 68 4.24 -11.51 4.83
CA GLY A 68 4.37 -12.58 5.81
C GLY A 68 4.55 -13.95 5.15
N CYS A 69 5.60 -14.66 5.53
CA CYS A 69 5.87 -16.02 5.05
C CYS A 69 6.06 -17.01 6.21
N LYS A 70 6.29 -18.30 5.90
CA LYS A 70 6.51 -19.34 6.93
C LYS A 70 7.79 -19.13 7.74
N ALA A 71 8.79 -18.47 7.16
CA ALA A 71 10.04 -18.14 7.84
C ALA A 71 9.94 -16.92 8.77
N GLY A 72 8.81 -16.22 8.80
CA GLY A 72 8.68 -14.90 9.38
C GLY A 72 8.26 -13.93 8.29
N TRP A 73 9.17 -13.14 7.78
CA TRP A 73 8.89 -12.09 6.80
C TRP A 73 9.82 -12.21 5.60
N VAL A 74 9.26 -12.01 4.41
CA VAL A 74 10.02 -11.85 3.17
C VAL A 74 9.93 -10.40 2.72
N GLY A 75 11.06 -9.83 2.35
CA GLY A 75 11.20 -8.47 1.86
C GLY A 75 11.72 -8.43 0.43
N ALA A 76 11.13 -7.56 -0.39
CA ALA A 76 11.64 -7.17 -1.70
C ALA A 76 12.23 -5.76 -1.60
N LEU A 77 13.56 -5.67 -1.61
CA LEU A 77 14.30 -4.41 -1.58
C LEU A 77 14.47 -3.88 -3.00
N LEU A 78 14.07 -2.62 -3.22
CA LEU A 78 14.34 -1.85 -4.43
C LEU A 78 15.36 -0.76 -4.13
N GLU A 79 16.34 -0.60 -5.01
CA GLU A 79 17.41 0.39 -4.88
C GLU A 79 17.50 1.25 -6.15
N PRO A 80 17.88 2.54 -6.04
CA PRO A 80 18.06 3.40 -7.20
C PRO A 80 19.03 2.80 -8.22
N GLY A 81 18.63 2.79 -9.49
CA GLY A 81 19.43 2.25 -10.59
C GLY A 81 19.51 0.71 -10.65
N ALA A 82 18.86 -0.01 -9.73
CA ALA A 82 18.79 -1.47 -9.72
C ALA A 82 17.36 -1.94 -10.04
N PRO A 83 17.06 -2.36 -11.28
CA PRO A 83 15.69 -2.71 -11.68
C PRO A 83 15.21 -4.05 -11.11
N ARG A 84 16.12 -4.87 -10.56
CA ARG A 84 15.80 -6.19 -10.01
C ARG A 84 15.66 -6.12 -8.48
N PRO A 85 14.53 -6.54 -7.91
CA PRO A 85 14.36 -6.61 -6.46
C PRO A 85 15.32 -7.62 -5.84
N SER A 86 15.93 -7.23 -4.72
CA SER A 86 16.73 -8.11 -3.85
C SER A 86 15.84 -8.72 -2.77
N VAL A 87 15.83 -10.04 -2.65
CA VAL A 87 15.01 -10.75 -1.66
C VAL A 87 15.77 -10.88 -0.35
N VAL A 88 15.13 -10.51 0.76
CA VAL A 88 15.65 -10.61 2.13
C VAL A 88 14.63 -11.32 3.01
N VAL A 89 15.07 -12.11 3.99
CA VAL A 89 14.17 -12.87 4.88
C VAL A 89 14.67 -12.77 6.32
N ALA A 90 13.76 -12.59 7.27
CA ALA A 90 14.06 -12.64 8.70
C ALA A 90 12.86 -13.18 9.49
N ALA A 91 13.09 -13.58 10.75
CA ALA A 91 12.03 -14.15 11.58
C ALA A 91 11.05 -13.08 12.07
N THR A 92 11.54 -11.87 12.32
CA THR A 92 10.73 -10.73 12.78
C THR A 92 10.82 -9.53 11.83
N ILE A 93 9.81 -8.65 11.89
CA ILE A 93 9.76 -7.43 11.07
C ILE A 93 10.91 -6.47 11.42
N VAL A 94 11.25 -6.40 12.70
CA VAL A 94 12.34 -5.56 13.19
C VAL A 94 13.68 -6.06 12.63
N GLU A 95 13.97 -7.36 12.75
CA GLU A 95 15.20 -7.94 12.19
C GLU A 95 15.29 -7.72 10.67
N LEU A 96 14.19 -7.91 9.94
CA LEU A 96 14.16 -7.70 8.49
C LEU A 96 14.53 -6.27 8.11
N VAL A 97 13.86 -5.30 8.76
CA VAL A 97 14.03 -3.88 8.43
C VAL A 97 15.40 -3.38 8.87
N GLU A 98 15.88 -3.75 10.05
CA GLU A 98 17.21 -3.35 10.52
C GLU A 98 18.32 -3.91 9.62
N ALA A 99 18.22 -5.19 9.23
CA ALA A 99 19.18 -5.80 8.31
C ALA A 99 19.24 -5.07 6.94
N VAL A 100 18.14 -4.49 6.46
CA VAL A 100 18.12 -3.69 5.23
C VAL A 100 18.61 -2.27 5.49
N ARG A 101 18.10 -1.63 6.55
CA ARG A 101 18.41 -0.24 6.93
C ARG A 101 19.90 -0.01 7.13
N GLU A 102 20.59 -0.92 7.83
CA GLU A 102 22.04 -0.83 8.07
C GLU A 102 22.86 -0.83 6.77
N ARG A 103 22.34 -1.43 5.70
CA ARG A 103 23.03 -1.56 4.41
C ARG A 103 22.72 -0.43 3.44
N THR A 104 21.47 0.04 3.41
CA THR A 104 20.98 0.87 2.30
C THR A 104 20.36 2.20 2.71
N GLY A 105 20.03 2.40 3.99
CA GLY A 105 19.32 3.61 4.42
C GLY A 105 17.87 3.67 3.91
N VAL A 106 17.18 2.53 3.87
CA VAL A 106 15.78 2.40 3.47
C VAL A 106 14.89 3.50 4.07
N ARG A 107 14.08 4.13 3.21
CA ARG A 107 13.25 5.29 3.58
C ARG A 107 11.81 4.94 3.90
N VAL A 108 11.23 4.08 3.06
CA VAL A 108 9.83 3.65 3.15
C VAL A 108 9.78 2.13 3.18
N VAL A 109 9.01 1.60 4.12
CA VAL A 109 8.66 0.18 4.23
C VAL A 109 7.16 0.04 3.99
N GLY A 110 6.79 -0.59 2.88
CA GLY A 110 5.43 -1.07 2.66
C GLY A 110 5.25 -2.44 3.30
N ILE A 111 4.08 -2.70 3.88
CA ILE A 111 3.78 -4.00 4.50
C ILE A 111 2.33 -4.45 4.24
N ASP A 112 2.14 -5.73 3.90
CA ASP A 112 0.81 -6.36 3.76
C ASP A 112 0.23 -6.80 5.10
N ILE A 113 0.04 -5.84 6.00
CA ILE A 113 -0.65 -6.01 7.29
C ILE A 113 -1.41 -4.73 7.63
N PRO A 114 -2.62 -4.84 8.21
CA PRO A 114 -3.36 -3.69 8.71
C PRO A 114 -2.57 -2.83 9.71
N ILE A 115 -2.53 -1.51 9.47
CA ILE A 115 -1.94 -0.49 10.34
C ILE A 115 -3.03 0.50 10.78
N GLY A 116 -3.06 0.86 12.07
CA GLY A 116 -4.14 1.67 12.65
C GLY A 116 -5.37 0.80 12.91
N LEU A 117 -5.35 0.08 14.04
CA LEU A 117 -6.40 -0.88 14.38
C LEU A 117 -7.60 -0.18 15.01
N PRO A 118 -8.84 -0.49 14.60
CA PRO A 118 -10.02 0.21 15.08
C PRO A 118 -10.35 -0.19 16.53
N ASP A 119 -10.95 0.74 17.27
CA ASP A 119 -11.39 0.50 18.65
C ASP A 119 -12.76 -0.20 18.71
N GLY A 120 -13.66 0.15 17.79
CA GLY A 120 -15.07 -0.27 17.83
C GLY A 120 -15.81 -0.11 16.51
N SER A 121 -15.10 -0.04 15.39
CA SER A 121 -15.69 0.07 14.05
C SER A 121 -15.04 -0.93 13.09
N THR A 122 -15.64 -1.08 11.92
CA THR A 122 -14.90 -1.53 10.74
C THR A 122 -14.09 -0.37 10.16
N ARG A 123 -13.08 -0.69 9.33
CA ARG A 123 -12.23 0.31 8.68
C ARG A 123 -12.75 0.70 7.30
N ALA A 124 -12.74 1.99 6.99
CA ALA A 124 -13.00 2.51 5.66
C ALA A 124 -11.94 2.03 4.65
N ALA A 125 -10.69 1.86 5.10
CA ALA A 125 -9.60 1.33 4.28
C ALA A 125 -9.96 -0.02 3.66
N ASP A 126 -10.39 -0.98 4.47
CA ASP A 126 -10.79 -2.32 4.02
C ASP A 126 -11.98 -2.25 3.06
N ALA A 127 -12.98 -1.41 3.35
CA ALA A 127 -14.17 -1.23 2.51
C ALA A 127 -13.82 -0.62 1.14
N LEU A 128 -12.91 0.34 1.10
CA LEU A 128 -12.44 0.97 -0.13
C LEU A 128 -11.56 0.02 -0.96
N ALA A 129 -10.67 -0.75 -0.32
CA ALA A 129 -9.88 -1.77 -0.99
C ALA A 129 -10.76 -2.85 -1.64
N ARG A 130 -11.83 -3.28 -0.97
CA ARG A 130 -12.83 -4.19 -1.57
C ARG A 130 -13.49 -3.59 -2.82
N ARG A 131 -13.85 -2.30 -2.78
CA ARG A 131 -14.44 -1.60 -3.93
C ARG A 131 -13.46 -1.45 -5.09
N ALA A 132 -12.17 -1.30 -4.81
CA ALA A 132 -11.12 -1.27 -5.83
C ALA A 132 -10.86 -2.64 -6.50
N LEU A 133 -11.44 -3.73 -5.97
CA LEU A 133 -11.23 -5.11 -6.45
C LEU A 133 -12.55 -5.80 -6.86
N PRO A 134 -13.25 -5.31 -7.90
CA PRO A 134 -14.45 -5.97 -8.41
C PRO A 134 -14.17 -7.42 -8.81
N GLY A 135 -15.02 -8.37 -8.39
CA GLY A 135 -14.82 -9.80 -8.59
C GLY A 135 -13.73 -10.45 -7.71
N LYS A 136 -12.99 -9.64 -6.93
CA LYS A 136 -11.88 -10.04 -6.06
C LYS A 136 -11.99 -9.50 -4.64
N ALA A 137 -13.14 -8.94 -4.26
CA ALA A 137 -13.35 -8.32 -2.95
C ALA A 137 -13.07 -9.27 -1.77
N SER A 138 -13.17 -10.59 -1.95
CA SER A 138 -12.84 -11.59 -0.92
C SER A 138 -11.34 -11.73 -0.62
N SER A 139 -10.46 -11.18 -1.47
CA SER A 139 -9.02 -11.14 -1.22
C SER A 139 -8.63 -10.19 -0.10
N VAL A 140 -9.45 -9.16 0.14
CA VAL A 140 -9.32 -8.27 1.29
C VAL A 140 -10.02 -8.95 2.46
N PHE A 141 -9.30 -9.27 3.53
CA PHE A 141 -9.93 -9.69 4.78
C PHE A 141 -10.36 -8.45 5.57
N SER A 142 -11.32 -8.61 6.48
CA SER A 142 -11.70 -7.51 7.37
C SER A 142 -10.78 -7.48 8.59
N THR A 143 -10.18 -6.32 8.82
CA THR A 143 -9.41 -6.02 10.03
C THR A 143 -10.33 -6.09 11.25
N LEU A 144 -9.85 -6.74 12.31
CA LEU A 144 -10.58 -6.83 13.57
C LEU A 144 -10.26 -5.61 14.44
N THR A 145 -11.09 -5.37 15.45
CA THR A 145 -10.76 -4.41 16.49
C THR A 145 -9.49 -4.82 17.24
N ARG A 146 -8.75 -3.84 17.76
CA ARG A 146 -7.55 -4.10 18.58
C ARG A 146 -7.83 -5.08 19.71
N ALA A 147 -8.92 -4.84 20.44
CA ALA A 147 -9.34 -5.69 21.55
C ALA A 147 -9.62 -7.15 21.13
N ALA A 148 -10.08 -7.38 19.89
CA ALA A 148 -10.30 -8.72 19.37
C ALA A 148 -8.99 -9.44 19.05
N TYR A 149 -7.99 -8.72 18.50
CA TYR A 149 -6.65 -9.29 18.29
C TYR A 149 -5.94 -9.62 19.60
N GLU A 150 -6.24 -8.95 20.70
CA GLU A 150 -5.63 -9.25 22.00
C GLU A 150 -6.17 -10.54 22.64
N GLN A 151 -7.30 -11.07 22.17
CA GLN A 151 -7.90 -12.28 22.73
C GLN A 151 -7.05 -13.54 22.49
N PRO A 152 -7.12 -14.53 23.41
CA PRO A 152 -6.29 -15.74 23.34
C PRO A 152 -6.70 -16.69 22.23
N ASP A 153 -7.96 -16.68 21.81
CA ASP A 153 -8.50 -17.57 20.79
C ASP A 153 -9.58 -16.88 19.94
N ARG A 154 -9.93 -17.54 18.83
CA ARG A 154 -10.86 -17.02 17.84
C ARG A 154 -12.28 -16.87 18.38
N ALA A 155 -12.71 -17.72 19.31
CA ALA A 155 -14.07 -17.66 19.86
C ALA A 155 -14.23 -16.47 20.81
N ALA A 156 -13.24 -16.24 21.68
CA ALA A 156 -13.15 -15.05 22.51
C ALA A 156 -13.05 -13.78 21.64
N ALA A 157 -12.23 -13.81 20.59
CA ALA A 157 -12.13 -12.71 19.63
C ALA A 157 -13.45 -12.42 18.93
N ASP A 158 -14.19 -13.45 18.48
CA ASP A 158 -15.49 -13.27 17.82
C ASP A 158 -16.51 -12.58 18.73
N ARG A 159 -16.61 -13.02 19.98
CA ARG A 159 -17.47 -12.38 20.99
C ARG A 159 -17.12 -10.90 21.14
N VAL A 160 -15.85 -10.59 21.42
CA VAL A 160 -15.40 -9.22 21.65
C VAL A 160 -15.60 -8.36 20.39
N ASN A 161 -15.26 -8.86 19.21
CA ASN A 161 -15.38 -8.08 17.98
C ASN A 161 -16.84 -7.78 17.62
N ARG A 162 -17.75 -8.74 17.85
CA ARG A 162 -19.19 -8.53 17.65
C ARG A 162 -19.74 -7.51 18.64
N GLU A 163 -19.36 -7.59 19.90
CA GLU A 163 -19.75 -6.60 20.92
C GLU A 163 -19.27 -5.20 20.55
N ARG A 164 -18.06 -5.08 19.98
CA ARG A 164 -17.43 -3.80 19.68
C ARG A 164 -17.92 -3.16 18.38
N CYS A 165 -18.02 -3.93 17.29
CA CYS A 165 -18.32 -3.39 15.96
C CYS A 165 -19.35 -4.20 15.16
N GLY A 166 -19.99 -5.21 15.76
CA GLY A 166 -21.00 -6.05 15.11
C GLY A 166 -20.46 -7.06 14.10
N GLN A 167 -19.16 -7.05 13.80
CA GLN A 167 -18.55 -7.94 12.81
C GLN A 167 -18.05 -9.25 13.45
N GLY A 168 -18.33 -10.38 12.81
CA GLY A 168 -17.72 -11.66 13.18
C GLY A 168 -16.23 -11.74 12.81
N VAL A 169 -15.55 -12.75 13.36
CA VAL A 169 -14.12 -13.01 13.17
C VAL A 169 -13.90 -14.19 12.23
N GLY A 170 -13.40 -13.90 11.03
CA GLY A 170 -13.00 -14.91 10.05
C GLY A 170 -11.70 -15.62 10.45
N ALA A 171 -11.55 -16.89 10.02
CA ALA A 171 -10.37 -17.70 10.33
C ALA A 171 -9.06 -17.06 9.83
N GLN A 172 -9.05 -16.53 8.60
CA GLN A 172 -7.87 -15.89 8.02
C GLN A 172 -7.48 -14.61 8.77
N ALA A 173 -8.45 -13.75 9.10
CA ALA A 173 -8.20 -12.51 9.83
C ALA A 173 -7.57 -12.80 11.21
N PHE A 174 -8.03 -13.83 11.92
CA PHE A 174 -7.46 -14.21 13.21
C PHE A 174 -6.13 -14.98 13.09
N ALA A 175 -5.93 -15.76 12.02
CA ALA A 175 -4.67 -16.48 11.81
C ALA A 175 -3.46 -15.53 11.67
N LEU A 176 -3.69 -14.31 11.20
CA LEU A 176 -2.67 -13.26 11.08
C LEU A 176 -2.43 -12.49 12.39
N ARG A 177 -3.16 -12.78 13.48
CA ARG A 177 -3.09 -12.08 14.77
C ARG A 177 -1.65 -11.82 15.24
N ALA A 178 -0.79 -12.83 15.20
CA ALA A 178 0.59 -12.71 15.68
C ALA A 178 1.38 -11.64 14.90
N LYS A 179 1.26 -11.65 13.56
CA LYS A 179 1.92 -10.68 12.68
C LYS A 179 1.34 -9.29 12.81
N ILE A 180 0.01 -9.18 12.94
CA ILE A 180 -0.68 -7.89 13.13
C ILE A 180 -0.22 -7.24 14.43
N LEU A 181 -0.19 -7.98 15.54
CA LEU A 181 0.28 -7.47 16.83
C LEU A 181 1.77 -7.14 16.83
N GLU A 182 2.59 -7.90 16.11
CA GLU A 182 4.01 -7.62 15.93
C GLU A 182 4.23 -6.27 15.21
N VAL A 183 3.57 -6.06 14.08
CA VAL A 183 3.66 -4.82 13.30
C VAL A 183 3.07 -3.64 14.06
N ASP A 184 1.93 -3.84 14.73
CA ASP A 184 1.31 -2.82 15.56
C ASP A 184 2.25 -2.34 16.68
N ALA A 185 2.86 -3.28 17.42
CA ALA A 185 3.82 -2.95 18.46
C ALA A 185 5.04 -2.19 17.89
N TRP A 186 5.53 -2.62 16.72
CA TRP A 186 6.65 -1.98 16.03
C TRP A 186 6.32 -0.56 15.58
N VAL A 187 5.19 -0.32 14.92
CA VAL A 187 4.75 1.01 14.47
C VAL A 187 4.54 1.94 15.66
N ARG A 188 3.95 1.45 16.77
CA ARG A 188 3.77 2.23 18.00
C ARG A 188 5.09 2.62 18.66
N ALA A 189 6.17 1.86 18.43
CA ALA A 189 7.53 2.20 18.87
C ALA A 189 8.18 3.31 18.02
N ARG A 190 7.49 3.80 16.97
CA ARG A 190 7.92 4.91 16.09
C ARG A 190 9.29 4.64 15.45
N PRO A 191 9.38 3.65 14.53
CA PRO A 191 10.64 3.34 13.88
C PRO A 191 11.14 4.54 13.06
N THR A 192 12.45 4.57 12.80
CA THR A 192 13.09 5.67 12.04
C THR A 192 12.80 5.67 10.54
N VAL A 193 12.07 4.65 10.06
CA VAL A 193 11.61 4.50 8.68
C VAL A 193 10.13 4.86 8.60
N GLU A 194 9.68 5.35 7.44
CA GLU A 194 8.25 5.48 7.19
C GLU A 194 7.65 4.11 6.93
N VAL A 195 6.56 3.76 7.61
CA VAL A 195 5.86 2.48 7.46
C VAL A 195 4.46 2.74 6.93
N VAL A 196 4.08 2.05 5.86
CA VAL A 196 2.77 2.18 5.21
C VAL A 196 2.13 0.82 4.96
N GLU A 197 0.82 0.72 5.21
CA GLU A 197 0.05 -0.47 4.85
C GLU A 197 -0.18 -0.48 3.34
N VAL A 198 0.03 -1.63 2.71
CA VAL A 198 -0.15 -1.83 1.28
C VAL A 198 -0.77 -3.20 1.04
N HIS A 199 -1.78 -3.26 0.17
CA HIS A 199 -2.40 -4.53 -0.21
C HIS A 199 -1.90 -4.99 -1.60
N PRO A 200 -1.30 -6.19 -1.74
CA PRO A 200 -0.74 -6.67 -2.99
C PRO A 200 -1.75 -6.71 -4.14
N GLU A 201 -2.96 -7.24 -3.93
CA GLU A 201 -3.96 -7.32 -5.00
C GLU A 201 -4.42 -5.94 -5.49
N VAL A 202 -4.49 -4.93 -4.62
CA VAL A 202 -4.83 -3.56 -5.01
C VAL A 202 -3.68 -2.96 -5.83
N SER A 203 -2.43 -3.22 -5.41
CA SER A 203 -1.24 -2.79 -6.14
C SER A 203 -1.17 -3.45 -7.52
N PHE A 204 -1.39 -4.76 -7.63
CA PHE A 204 -1.48 -5.46 -8.91
C PHE A 204 -2.62 -4.95 -9.79
N ALA A 205 -3.77 -4.66 -9.20
CA ALA A 205 -4.89 -4.08 -9.96
C ALA A 205 -4.54 -2.70 -10.53
N ALA A 206 -3.82 -1.87 -9.75
CA ALA A 206 -3.34 -0.58 -10.22
C ALA A 206 -2.30 -0.71 -11.36
N MET A 207 -1.36 -1.66 -11.26
CA MET A 207 -0.39 -1.94 -12.33
C MET A 207 -1.05 -2.42 -13.62
N ALA A 208 -2.02 -3.34 -13.51
CA ALA A 208 -2.65 -4.00 -14.65
C ALA A 208 -3.87 -3.23 -15.22
N GLY A 209 -4.28 -2.14 -14.57
CA GLY A 209 -5.52 -1.40 -14.92
C GLY A 209 -6.81 -2.13 -14.54
N GLY A 210 -6.73 -3.19 -13.73
CA GLY A 210 -7.87 -3.95 -13.23
C GLY A 210 -7.45 -5.21 -12.47
N PRO A 211 -8.36 -5.84 -11.70
CA PRO A 211 -8.02 -6.99 -10.86
C PRO A 211 -7.53 -8.21 -11.64
N LEU A 212 -6.45 -8.84 -11.17
CA LEU A 212 -5.95 -10.09 -11.75
C LEU A 212 -6.86 -11.27 -11.35
N VAL A 213 -7.67 -11.77 -12.27
CA VAL A 213 -8.71 -12.79 -12.00
C VAL A 213 -8.10 -14.14 -11.60
N ALA A 214 -7.02 -14.58 -12.25
CA ALA A 214 -6.37 -15.85 -11.93
C ALA A 214 -5.80 -15.84 -10.50
N GLY A 215 -6.06 -16.93 -9.76
CA GLY A 215 -5.60 -17.07 -8.37
C GLY A 215 -4.08 -17.15 -8.27
N LYS A 216 -3.48 -16.53 -7.23
CA LYS A 216 -2.01 -16.40 -7.11
C LYS A 216 -1.23 -17.71 -7.10
N LYS A 217 -1.89 -18.83 -6.79
CA LYS A 217 -1.29 -20.18 -6.75
C LYS A 217 -1.34 -20.95 -8.06
N THR A 218 -2.03 -20.44 -9.09
CA THR A 218 -2.03 -21.06 -10.44
C THR A 218 -0.87 -20.54 -11.26
N ASP A 219 -0.40 -21.30 -12.25
CA ASP A 219 0.65 -20.84 -13.17
C ASP A 219 0.24 -19.56 -13.90
N ALA A 220 -0.99 -19.51 -14.42
CA ALA A 220 -1.54 -18.33 -15.05
C ALA A 220 -1.58 -17.12 -14.11
N GLY A 221 -1.92 -17.32 -12.83
CA GLY A 221 -1.95 -16.26 -11.83
C GLY A 221 -0.58 -15.76 -11.43
N ARG A 222 0.42 -16.65 -11.36
CA ARG A 222 1.83 -16.27 -11.15
C ARG A 222 2.35 -15.48 -12.34
N GLN A 223 2.11 -15.97 -13.56
CA GLN A 223 2.56 -15.32 -14.78
C GLN A 223 1.97 -13.92 -14.94
N ALA A 224 0.67 -13.74 -14.68
CA ALA A 224 0.02 -12.43 -14.72
C ALA A 224 0.63 -11.42 -13.75
N ARG A 225 1.04 -11.85 -12.54
CA ARG A 225 1.72 -10.98 -11.56
C ARG A 225 3.12 -10.59 -12.01
N VAL A 226 3.86 -11.53 -12.59
CA VAL A 226 5.19 -11.27 -13.17
C VAL A 226 5.09 -10.27 -14.32
N GLU A 227 4.09 -10.42 -15.19
CA GLU A 227 3.83 -9.49 -16.29
C GLU A 227 3.43 -8.09 -15.78
N ALA A 228 2.59 -8.02 -14.75
CA ALA A 228 2.22 -6.75 -14.12
C ALA A 228 3.44 -6.01 -13.53
N LEU A 229 4.34 -6.72 -12.86
CA LEU A 229 5.60 -6.16 -12.35
C LEU A 229 6.52 -5.69 -13.50
N ALA A 230 6.65 -6.49 -14.55
CA ALA A 230 7.46 -6.14 -15.71
C ALA A 230 6.92 -4.91 -16.45
N ALA A 231 5.60 -4.76 -16.54
CA ALA A 231 4.94 -3.61 -17.17
C ALA A 231 5.26 -2.29 -16.46
N VAL A 232 5.52 -2.33 -15.15
CA VAL A 232 5.96 -1.16 -14.36
C VAL A 232 7.47 -1.10 -14.17
N GLY A 233 8.24 -1.84 -14.98
CA GLY A 233 9.70 -1.76 -15.01
C GLY A 233 10.42 -2.52 -13.89
N LEU A 234 9.71 -3.32 -13.09
CA LEU A 234 10.32 -4.20 -12.10
C LEU A 234 10.70 -5.54 -12.74
N ALA A 235 12.00 -5.81 -12.81
CA ALA A 235 12.49 -7.08 -13.34
C ALA A 235 12.10 -8.22 -12.38
N ARG A 236 11.88 -9.41 -12.94
CA ARG A 236 11.59 -10.61 -12.14
C ARG A 236 12.70 -10.85 -11.10
N PRO A 237 12.36 -11.07 -9.81
CA PRO A 237 13.33 -11.44 -8.80
C PRO A 237 14.16 -12.65 -9.23
N SER A 238 15.45 -12.66 -8.88
CA SER A 238 16.36 -13.77 -9.21
C SER A 238 16.02 -15.05 -8.44
N VAL A 239 15.43 -14.90 -7.26
CA VAL A 239 14.97 -16.00 -6.41
C VAL A 239 13.50 -15.76 -6.10
N LEU A 240 12.67 -16.77 -6.39
CA LEU A 240 11.24 -16.73 -6.06
C LEU A 240 10.87 -17.71 -4.95
N GLU A 241 11.72 -18.68 -4.67
CA GLU A 241 11.42 -19.73 -3.70
C GLU A 241 12.68 -20.04 -2.90
N GLY A 242 12.49 -20.36 -1.63
CA GLY A 242 13.58 -20.71 -0.74
C GLY A 242 13.07 -21.39 0.52
N ARG A 243 13.94 -21.54 1.51
CA ARG A 243 13.57 -22.17 2.77
C ARG A 243 12.61 -21.27 3.55
N GLY A 244 11.32 -21.57 3.48
CA GLY A 244 10.27 -20.93 4.29
C GLY A 244 9.56 -19.74 3.64
N TYR A 245 9.74 -19.51 2.34
CA TYR A 245 8.91 -18.59 1.53
C TYR A 245 8.66 -19.17 0.13
N ALA A 246 7.52 -18.83 -0.43
CA ALA A 246 7.06 -19.28 -1.75
C ALA A 246 7.02 -18.12 -2.76
N ALA A 247 6.82 -18.47 -4.03
CA ALA A 247 6.77 -17.49 -5.11
C ALA A 247 5.67 -16.45 -4.95
N ASP A 248 4.52 -16.82 -4.36
CA ASP A 248 3.45 -15.85 -4.08
C ASP A 248 3.88 -14.83 -3.03
N ASP A 249 4.53 -15.24 -1.94
CA ASP A 249 5.04 -14.32 -0.91
C ASP A 249 6.04 -13.29 -1.49
N VAL A 250 6.94 -13.74 -2.38
CA VAL A 250 7.93 -12.86 -3.02
C VAL A 250 7.27 -11.89 -4.01
N LEU A 251 6.31 -12.35 -4.80
CA LEU A 251 5.59 -11.50 -5.76
C LEU A 251 4.72 -10.47 -5.05
N ASP A 252 4.07 -10.86 -3.95
CA ASP A 252 3.27 -9.96 -3.11
C ASP A 252 4.19 -8.91 -2.46
N ALA A 253 5.35 -9.30 -1.92
CA ALA A 253 6.36 -8.35 -1.42
C ALA A 253 6.88 -7.38 -2.51
N CYS A 254 7.04 -7.84 -3.76
CA CYS A 254 7.42 -6.95 -4.87
C CYS A 254 6.33 -5.94 -5.20
N ALA A 255 5.06 -6.35 -5.17
CA ALA A 255 3.94 -5.44 -5.39
C ALA A 255 3.85 -4.38 -4.28
N VAL A 256 4.09 -4.79 -3.03
CA VAL A 256 4.21 -3.89 -1.89
C VAL A 256 5.37 -2.91 -2.08
N ALA A 257 6.52 -3.38 -2.58
CA ALA A 257 7.70 -2.54 -2.80
C ALA A 257 7.48 -1.48 -3.89
N TRP A 258 6.72 -1.82 -4.94
CA TRP A 258 6.34 -0.86 -5.98
C TRP A 258 5.53 0.31 -5.40
N THR A 259 4.54 0.03 -4.56
CA THR A 259 3.77 1.07 -3.87
C THR A 259 4.65 1.87 -2.91
N ALA A 260 5.56 1.22 -2.18
CA ALA A 260 6.53 1.91 -1.33
C ALA A 260 7.43 2.88 -2.12
N ALA A 261 7.87 2.50 -3.34
CA ALA A 261 8.63 3.39 -4.22
C ALA A 261 7.78 4.59 -4.66
N ARG A 262 6.51 4.38 -5.03
CA ARG A 262 5.58 5.46 -5.34
C ARG A 262 5.36 6.38 -4.15
N ARG A 263 5.31 5.84 -2.93
CA ARG A 263 5.22 6.63 -1.70
C ARG A 263 6.44 7.50 -1.49
N ALA A 264 7.65 6.95 -1.65
CA ALA A 264 8.89 7.72 -1.57
C ALA A 264 8.96 8.87 -2.59
N SER A 265 8.37 8.68 -3.77
CA SER A 265 8.30 9.69 -4.84
C SER A 265 7.08 10.62 -4.76
N GLY A 266 6.21 10.47 -3.76
CA GLY A 266 4.98 11.27 -3.62
C GLY A 266 3.92 11.02 -4.70
N LEU A 267 3.96 9.85 -5.34
CA LEU A 267 3.05 9.40 -6.40
C LEU A 267 2.01 8.38 -5.92
N SER A 268 2.15 7.85 -4.70
CA SER A 268 1.13 6.99 -4.09
C SER A 268 -0.08 7.82 -3.67
N HIS A 269 -1.26 7.23 -3.75
CA HIS A 269 -2.46 7.69 -3.06
C HIS A 269 -2.83 6.70 -1.94
N SER A 270 -3.85 7.01 -1.15
CA SER A 270 -4.32 6.14 -0.08
C SER A 270 -5.83 5.92 -0.13
N LEU A 271 -6.25 4.81 0.45
CA LEU A 271 -7.63 4.41 0.64
C LEU A 271 -7.90 4.30 2.15
N PRO A 272 -8.66 5.22 2.77
CA PRO A 272 -9.19 6.47 2.22
C PRO A 272 -8.11 7.54 1.91
N GLU A 273 -8.48 8.55 1.13
CA GLU A 273 -7.60 9.70 0.81
C GLU A 273 -7.22 10.48 2.07
N VAL A 274 -8.17 10.60 3.01
CA VAL A 274 -7.92 11.10 4.36
C VAL A 274 -7.98 9.89 5.30
N PRO A 275 -6.83 9.39 5.79
CA PRO A 275 -6.78 8.23 6.69
C PRO A 275 -7.66 8.42 7.93
N GLU A 276 -8.32 7.33 8.35
CA GLU A 276 -8.98 7.31 9.65
C GLU A 276 -7.91 7.29 10.75
N VAL A 277 -8.19 7.92 11.89
CA VAL A 277 -7.31 7.88 13.06
C VAL A 277 -8.14 7.43 14.25
N HIS A 278 -7.68 6.39 14.92
CA HIS A 278 -8.33 5.81 16.10
C HIS A 278 -7.64 6.28 17.39
N SER A 279 -7.96 5.66 18.53
CA SER A 279 -7.38 6.04 19.83
C SER A 279 -5.85 5.92 19.91
N ASP A 280 -5.24 5.12 19.03
CA ASP A 280 -3.79 4.93 18.96
C ASP A 280 -3.04 6.09 18.26
N GLY A 281 -3.76 7.00 17.60
CA GLY A 281 -3.18 8.11 16.85
C GLY A 281 -2.46 7.69 15.55
N ILE A 282 -2.61 6.43 15.13
CA ILE A 282 -1.96 5.90 13.92
C ILE A 282 -2.93 6.02 12.74
N PRO A 283 -2.52 6.65 11.62
CA PRO A 283 -3.32 6.72 10.40
C PRO A 283 -3.60 5.32 9.82
N ALA A 284 -4.89 5.00 9.63
CA ALA A 284 -5.36 3.78 9.00
C ALA A 284 -5.73 4.05 7.53
N ALA A 285 -4.87 3.59 6.61
CA ALA A 285 -5.14 3.64 5.18
C ALA A 285 -4.29 2.62 4.41
N ILE A 286 -4.80 2.13 3.29
CA ILE A 286 -4.08 1.29 2.33
C ILE A 286 -3.50 2.18 1.23
N HIS A 287 -2.18 2.12 1.03
CA HIS A 287 -1.49 2.89 0.00
C HIS A 287 -1.40 2.13 -1.34
N VAL A 288 -1.38 2.89 -2.45
CA VAL A 288 -1.25 2.42 -3.85
C VAL A 288 -0.52 3.44 -4.72
#